data_AF-A0A6M1SI44-F1
#
_entry.id   AF-A0A6M1SI44-F1
#
_cell.length_a   1.000
_cell.length_b   1.000
_cell.length_c   1.000
_cell.angle_alpha   90.00
_cell.angle_beta   90.00
_cell.angle_gamma   90.00
#
_symmetry.space_group_name_H-M   'P 1'
#
loop_
_entity.id
_entity.type
_entity.pdbx_description
1 polymer ?
#
loop_
_entity_poly.entity_id
_entity_poly.type
_entity_poly.pdbx_seq_one_letter_code
_entity_poly.pdbx_strand_id
1 'polypeptide(L)'
;MPSLGQIGDTTALKHAYIRKVVVYVESQSDVKLFRTIVGTGFQQYIDFEVPPDGGTGCGPVRAAVEKYRPKNPQVFALLDGEASVDQEDGFARFVGTDAAIFSLPQSEGVLYLADHEAENILFRQSDIVAYIADQTRLEELGMRDPVEILDTISAIVDRQFEGALCKYASYLLKAKKKMDGVLSATHKNKLADDELLELLIKRVEKQNCDWETFKAELDQVRSHIVLHIESLGEDGELTTVWRLADGKLAFDTMRDAYSIPPTCEAPLARKIADTEYAERFRLDLFRLTDIDIAA
;
A
#
# COMPACT_ATOMS: atom_id res chain seq x y z
N MET A 1 19.94 -8.38 -38.68
CA MET A 1 19.76 -7.49 -37.51
C MET A 1 19.00 -6.26 -37.98
N PRO A 2 17.89 -5.85 -37.33
CA PRO A 2 17.20 -4.61 -37.68
C PRO A 2 18.13 -3.41 -37.52
N SER A 3 18.01 -2.39 -38.36
CA SER A 3 18.84 -1.18 -38.26
C SER A 3 18.41 -0.32 -37.07
N LEU A 4 19.37 0.13 -36.26
CA LEU A 4 19.17 1.01 -35.10
C LEU A 4 18.36 2.28 -35.41
N GLY A 5 18.37 2.76 -36.65
CA GLY A 5 17.61 3.94 -37.09
C GLY A 5 16.09 3.76 -37.23
N GLN A 6 15.56 2.54 -37.07
CA GLN A 6 14.12 2.25 -37.12
C GLN A 6 13.44 2.20 -35.74
N ILE A 7 14.21 2.35 -34.65
CA ILE A 7 13.68 2.21 -33.29
C ILE A 7 13.45 3.60 -32.69
N GLY A 8 12.27 4.15 -32.92
CA GLY A 8 11.88 5.48 -32.45
C GLY A 8 11.57 5.58 -30.95
N ASP A 9 11.49 4.45 -30.24
CA ASP A 9 11.24 4.39 -28.79
C ASP A 9 12.45 3.80 -28.07
N THR A 10 13.33 4.68 -27.58
CA THR A 10 14.54 4.33 -26.85
C THR A 10 14.25 3.65 -25.51
N THR A 11 13.07 3.89 -24.92
CA THR A 11 12.63 3.26 -23.66
C THR A 11 12.20 1.82 -23.90
N ALA A 12 11.40 1.57 -24.94
CA ALA A 12 11.05 0.20 -25.34
C ALA A 12 12.30 -0.62 -25.71
N LEU A 13 13.29 0.01 -26.35
CA LEU A 13 14.58 -0.59 -26.66
C LEU A 13 15.39 -0.87 -25.38
N LYS A 14 15.50 0.09 -24.45
CA LYS A 14 16.16 -0.09 -23.15
C LYS A 14 15.56 -1.30 -22.42
N HIS A 15 14.23 -1.39 -22.36
CA HIS A 15 13.53 -2.49 -21.69
C HIS A 15 13.70 -3.83 -22.38
N ALA A 16 13.61 -3.90 -23.71
CA ALA A 16 13.76 -5.16 -24.45
C ALA A 16 15.17 -5.81 -24.33
N TYR A 17 16.19 -5.05 -23.97
CA TYR A 17 17.59 -5.52 -23.88
C TYR A 17 18.15 -5.52 -22.46
N ILE A 18 17.37 -5.04 -21.49
CA ILE A 18 17.66 -5.15 -20.08
C ILE A 18 17.50 -6.64 -19.70
N ARG A 19 18.50 -7.27 -19.08
CA ARG A 19 18.38 -8.64 -18.50
C ARG A 19 17.84 -8.60 -17.06
N LYS A 20 17.00 -7.62 -16.75
CA LYS A 20 16.59 -7.25 -15.40
C LYS A 20 15.08 -6.99 -15.39
N VAL A 21 14.44 -7.23 -14.26
CA VAL A 21 13.02 -6.88 -14.08
C VAL A 21 12.88 -5.39 -13.81
N VAL A 22 11.93 -4.77 -14.49
CA VAL A 22 11.54 -3.36 -14.26
C VAL A 22 10.19 -3.35 -13.59
N VAL A 23 10.13 -2.83 -12.36
CA VAL A 23 8.91 -2.71 -11.57
C VAL A 23 8.51 -1.24 -11.53
N TYR A 24 7.40 -0.90 -12.18
CA TYR A 24 6.83 0.43 -12.11
C TYR A 24 6.06 0.62 -10.80
N VAL A 25 6.28 1.77 -10.16
CA VAL A 25 5.64 2.18 -8.91
C VAL A 25 5.07 3.59 -9.03
N GLU A 26 4.21 3.98 -8.08
CA GLU A 26 3.36 5.16 -8.23
C GLU A 26 4.11 6.49 -8.08
N SER A 27 5.22 6.49 -7.33
CA SER A 27 5.95 7.71 -7.02
C SER A 27 7.47 7.53 -6.87
N GLN A 28 8.20 8.65 -6.85
CA GLN A 28 9.64 8.64 -6.59
C GLN A 28 9.99 8.25 -5.15
N SER A 29 9.12 8.52 -4.17
CA SER A 29 9.30 8.05 -2.80
C SER A 29 9.26 6.52 -2.77
N ASP A 30 8.33 5.90 -3.47
CA ASP A 30 8.19 4.44 -3.54
C ASP A 30 9.42 3.79 -4.18
N VAL A 31 9.94 4.40 -5.26
CA VAL A 31 11.21 3.96 -5.86
C VAL A 31 12.33 3.92 -4.81
N LYS A 32 12.41 4.93 -3.95
CA LYS A 32 13.45 4.98 -2.90
C LYS A 32 13.17 3.99 -1.78
N LEU A 33 11.91 3.86 -1.35
CA LEU A 33 11.49 2.92 -0.32
C LEU A 33 11.80 1.48 -0.73
N PHE A 34 11.27 1.02 -1.86
CA PHE A 34 11.43 -0.38 -2.26
C PHE A 34 12.86 -0.72 -2.66
N ARG A 35 13.63 0.21 -3.22
CA ARG A 35 15.09 0.01 -3.40
C ARG A 35 15.81 -0.15 -2.06
N THR A 36 15.38 0.56 -1.03
CA THR A 36 15.96 0.44 0.31
C THR A 36 15.59 -0.91 0.93
N ILE A 37 14.32 -1.32 0.84
CA ILE A 37 13.82 -2.61 1.35
C ILE A 37 14.47 -3.79 0.64
N VAL A 38 14.55 -3.77 -0.70
CA VAL A 38 15.21 -4.84 -1.47
C VAL A 38 16.71 -4.92 -1.13
N GLY A 39 17.33 -3.80 -0.78
CA GLY A 39 18.71 -3.76 -0.32
C GLY A 39 19.75 -3.82 -1.43
N THR A 40 21.02 -3.71 -1.03
CA THR A 40 22.15 -3.72 -1.96
C THR A 40 22.48 -5.13 -2.47
N GLY A 41 22.97 -5.23 -3.71
CA GLY A 41 23.36 -6.49 -4.34
C GLY A 41 22.36 -7.00 -5.36
N PHE A 42 21.12 -6.48 -5.35
CA PHE A 42 20.05 -6.92 -6.24
C PHE A 42 19.76 -5.98 -7.41
N GLN A 43 20.46 -4.85 -7.52
CA GLN A 43 20.24 -3.83 -8.56
C GLN A 43 20.49 -4.35 -9.98
N GLN A 44 21.26 -5.43 -10.11
CA GLN A 44 21.49 -6.10 -11.39
C GLN A 44 20.29 -6.96 -11.84
N TYR A 45 19.39 -7.31 -10.93
CA TYR A 45 18.22 -8.15 -11.19
C TYR A 45 16.92 -7.35 -11.21
N ILE A 46 16.76 -6.37 -10.32
CA ILE A 46 15.54 -5.56 -10.21
C ILE A 46 15.86 -4.08 -10.27
N ASP A 47 15.02 -3.35 -11.01
CA ASP A 47 14.95 -1.90 -10.95
C ASP A 47 13.52 -1.43 -10.67
N PHE A 48 13.42 -0.36 -9.87
CA PHE A 48 12.16 0.34 -9.62
C PHE A 48 12.18 1.66 -10.36
N GLU A 49 11.15 1.94 -11.13
CA GLU A 49 11.01 3.16 -11.93
C GLU A 49 9.59 3.73 -11.76
N VAL A 50 9.42 5.04 -12.01
CA VAL A 50 8.07 5.59 -12.24
C VAL A 50 7.73 5.46 -13.72
N PRO A 51 6.45 5.39 -14.11
CA PRO A 51 6.05 5.36 -15.52
C PRO A 51 6.66 6.54 -16.31
N PRO A 52 7.24 6.29 -17.50
CA PRO A 52 7.90 7.34 -18.29
C PRO A 52 6.92 8.40 -18.81
N ASP A 53 5.65 8.01 -19.00
CA ASP A 53 4.59 8.89 -19.49
C ASP A 53 4.05 9.81 -18.36
N GLY A 54 4.50 9.63 -17.12
CA GLY A 54 4.13 10.43 -15.95
C GLY A 54 2.69 10.18 -15.45
N GLY A 55 2.26 10.97 -14.47
CA GLY A 55 0.96 10.88 -13.81
C GLY A 55 1.06 10.52 -12.33
N THR A 56 -0.09 10.34 -11.69
CA THR A 56 -0.19 10.00 -10.25
C THR A 56 -1.18 8.86 -10.05
N GLY A 57 -0.91 8.00 -9.06
CA GLY A 57 -1.76 6.88 -8.69
C GLY A 57 -1.52 5.61 -9.51
N CYS A 58 -2.34 4.59 -9.27
CA CYS A 58 -2.21 3.28 -9.89
C CYS A 58 -2.50 3.25 -11.41
N GLY A 59 -3.26 4.21 -11.94
CA GLY A 59 -3.67 4.25 -13.36
C GLY A 59 -2.50 4.29 -14.35
N PRO A 60 -1.61 5.29 -14.26
CA PRO A 60 -0.39 5.36 -15.08
C PRO A 60 0.51 4.12 -14.98
N VAL A 61 0.61 3.53 -13.79
CA VAL A 61 1.43 2.34 -13.55
C VAL A 61 0.84 1.12 -14.28
N ARG A 62 -0.47 0.90 -14.19
CA ARG A 62 -1.17 -0.15 -14.97
C ARG A 62 -1.03 0.07 -16.48
N ALA A 63 -1.24 1.30 -16.95
CA ALA A 63 -1.12 1.64 -18.36
C ALA A 63 0.30 1.38 -18.90
N ALA A 64 1.34 1.59 -18.09
CA ALA A 64 2.71 1.27 -18.48
C ALA A 64 2.91 -0.24 -18.68
N VAL A 65 2.36 -1.09 -17.80
CA VAL A 65 2.41 -2.55 -17.97
C VAL A 65 1.67 -2.97 -19.23
N GLU A 66 0.44 -2.50 -19.43
CA GLU A 66 -0.36 -2.79 -20.64
C GLU A 66 0.37 -2.42 -21.93
N LYS A 67 1.09 -1.29 -21.92
CA LYS A 67 1.84 -0.78 -23.07
C LYS A 67 3.14 -1.55 -23.34
N TYR A 68 3.93 -1.83 -22.31
CA TYR A 68 5.31 -2.30 -22.49
C TYR A 68 5.45 -3.82 -22.30
N ARG A 69 4.68 -4.43 -21.40
CA ARG A 69 4.83 -5.85 -21.05
C ARG A 69 4.60 -6.82 -22.22
N PRO A 70 3.63 -6.60 -23.14
CA PRO A 70 3.44 -7.52 -24.27
C PRO A 70 4.68 -7.72 -25.15
N LYS A 71 5.62 -6.77 -25.12
CA LYS A 71 6.90 -6.83 -25.84
C LYS A 71 8.09 -7.14 -24.93
N ASN A 72 7.91 -7.07 -23.61
CA ASN A 72 8.91 -7.39 -22.62
C ASN A 72 8.28 -7.98 -21.35
N PRO A 73 8.32 -9.31 -21.15
CA PRO A 73 7.70 -9.96 -19.99
C PRO A 73 8.36 -9.59 -18.66
N GLN A 74 9.49 -8.88 -18.67
CA GLN A 74 10.20 -8.41 -17.47
C GLN A 74 9.65 -7.09 -16.92
N VAL A 75 8.59 -6.54 -17.50
CA VAL A 75 7.93 -5.32 -17.01
C VAL A 75 6.77 -5.68 -16.10
N PHE A 76 6.78 -5.14 -14.89
CA PHE A 76 5.75 -5.32 -13.87
C PHE A 76 5.30 -3.98 -13.28
N ALA A 77 4.14 -3.99 -12.63
CA ALA A 77 3.65 -2.95 -11.75
C ALA A 77 3.68 -3.47 -10.31
N LEU A 78 4.04 -2.63 -9.36
CA LEU A 78 3.78 -2.84 -7.95
C LEU A 78 2.89 -1.70 -7.46
N LEU A 79 1.69 -2.05 -7.03
CA LEU A 79 0.64 -1.14 -6.59
C LEU A 79 0.36 -1.32 -5.11
N ASP A 80 -0.23 -0.29 -4.52
CA ASP A 80 -0.86 -0.36 -3.20
C ASP A 80 -1.90 -1.48 -3.13
N GLY A 81 -2.01 -2.14 -1.98
CA GLY A 81 -2.89 -3.30 -1.81
C GLY A 81 -4.35 -2.97 -2.05
N GLU A 82 -4.76 -1.75 -1.69
CA GLU A 82 -6.12 -1.29 -1.94
C GLU A 82 -6.50 -1.22 -3.43
N ALA A 83 -5.51 -1.07 -4.33
CA ALA A 83 -5.76 -1.01 -5.76
C ALA A 83 -6.24 -2.36 -6.33
N SER A 84 -6.19 -3.43 -5.52
CA SER A 84 -6.72 -4.75 -5.86
C SER A 84 -8.21 -4.89 -5.56
N VAL A 85 -8.80 -4.06 -4.69
CA VAL A 85 -10.12 -4.29 -4.09
C VAL A 85 -11.25 -4.36 -5.12
N ASP A 86 -11.17 -3.56 -6.18
CA ASP A 86 -12.18 -3.53 -7.25
C ASP A 86 -12.00 -4.63 -8.32
N GLN A 87 -10.99 -5.48 -8.16
CA GLN A 87 -10.73 -6.63 -9.03
C GLN A 87 -11.46 -7.88 -8.52
N GLU A 88 -11.72 -8.83 -9.42
CA GLU A 88 -12.27 -10.15 -9.07
C GLU A 88 -11.38 -10.85 -8.02
N ASP A 89 -11.99 -11.36 -6.94
CA ASP A 89 -11.32 -11.91 -5.75
C ASP A 89 -10.30 -10.99 -5.04
N GLY A 90 -10.15 -9.75 -5.51
CA GLY A 90 -9.08 -8.87 -5.08
C GLY A 90 -9.17 -8.48 -3.60
N PHE A 91 -10.36 -8.09 -3.14
CA PHE A 91 -10.59 -7.82 -1.72
C PHE A 91 -10.31 -9.03 -0.82
N ALA A 92 -10.80 -10.22 -1.20
CA ALA A 92 -10.59 -11.43 -0.40
C ALA A 92 -9.10 -11.82 -0.32
N ARG A 93 -8.38 -11.70 -1.44
CA ARG A 93 -6.93 -11.92 -1.49
C ARG A 93 -6.17 -10.90 -0.65
N PHE A 94 -6.53 -9.63 -0.78
CA PHE A 94 -5.92 -8.55 -0.03
C PHE A 94 -6.14 -8.73 1.47
N VAL A 95 -7.34 -9.11 1.92
CA VAL A 95 -7.58 -9.41 3.34
C VAL A 95 -6.83 -10.67 3.77
N GLY A 96 -6.86 -11.75 2.99
CA GLY A 96 -6.33 -13.05 3.42
C GLY A 96 -4.85 -13.32 3.19
N THR A 97 -4.08 -12.37 2.63
CA THR A 97 -2.68 -12.62 2.28
C THR A 97 -1.74 -12.55 3.49
N ASP A 98 -0.83 -13.52 3.57
CA ASP A 98 0.29 -13.60 4.52
C ASP A 98 1.64 -13.19 3.90
N ALA A 99 1.68 -13.03 2.58
CA ALA A 99 2.82 -12.56 1.81
C ALA A 99 3.08 -11.07 2.04
N ALA A 100 4.25 -10.57 1.62
CA ALA A 100 4.51 -9.13 1.56
C ALA A 100 3.98 -8.52 0.24
N ILE A 101 3.95 -9.33 -0.81
CA ILE A 101 3.43 -8.97 -2.13
C ILE A 101 2.58 -10.15 -2.64
N PHE A 102 1.44 -9.84 -3.24
CA PHE A 102 0.60 -10.84 -3.90
C PHE A 102 0.27 -10.45 -5.35
N SER A 103 -0.27 -11.41 -6.09
CA SER A 103 -0.78 -11.19 -7.45
C SER A 103 -2.18 -11.80 -7.60
N LEU A 104 -2.91 -11.29 -8.59
CA LEU A 104 -4.21 -11.81 -8.99
C LEU A 104 -4.08 -12.56 -10.32
N PRO A 105 -4.73 -13.73 -10.48
CA PRO A 105 -4.62 -14.55 -11.70
C PRO A 105 -4.93 -13.79 -13.00
N GLN A 106 -5.84 -12.83 -12.94
CA GLN A 106 -6.34 -12.04 -14.07
C GLN A 106 -5.56 -10.76 -14.36
N SER A 107 -4.60 -10.39 -13.51
CA SER A 107 -3.83 -9.14 -13.64
C SER A 107 -2.38 -9.43 -13.99
N GLU A 108 -2.14 -9.87 -15.23
CA GLU A 108 -0.80 -10.25 -15.67
C GLU A 108 0.20 -9.09 -15.52
N GLY A 109 1.30 -9.35 -14.81
CA GLY A 109 2.34 -8.35 -14.58
C GLY A 109 1.98 -7.27 -13.57
N VAL A 110 0.84 -7.37 -12.87
CA VAL A 110 0.46 -6.47 -11.78
C VAL A 110 0.60 -7.19 -10.45
N LEU A 111 1.41 -6.60 -9.58
CA LEU A 111 1.68 -7.04 -8.22
C LEU A 111 1.07 -6.02 -7.25
N TYR A 112 0.68 -6.49 -6.08
CA TYR A 112 0.03 -5.68 -5.05
C TYR A 112 0.77 -5.86 -3.73
N LEU A 113 0.99 -4.77 -3.00
CA LEU A 113 1.40 -4.83 -1.61
C LEU A 113 0.35 -5.56 -0.79
N ALA A 114 0.79 -6.34 0.19
CA ALA A 114 -0.12 -6.88 1.20
C ALA A 114 -0.65 -5.80 2.15
N ASP A 115 0.03 -4.66 2.26
CA ASP A 115 -0.41 -3.51 3.03
C ASP A 115 -1.28 -2.57 2.18
N HIS A 116 -2.18 -1.80 2.82
CA HIS A 116 -3.04 -0.82 2.14
C HIS A 116 -2.21 0.12 1.29
N GLU A 117 -1.18 0.75 1.88
CA GLU A 117 -0.22 1.64 1.21
C GLU A 117 1.19 1.40 1.74
N ALA A 118 2.19 1.99 1.08
CA ALA A 118 3.58 1.95 1.50
C ALA A 118 3.83 2.46 2.94
N GLU A 119 3.07 3.46 3.38
CA GLU A 119 3.20 4.06 4.72
C GLU A 119 2.85 3.06 5.84
N ASN A 120 1.94 2.11 5.60
CA ASN A 120 1.67 1.02 6.54
C ASN A 120 2.92 0.19 6.83
N ILE A 121 3.73 -0.07 5.80
CA ILE A 121 5.01 -0.77 5.95
C ILE A 121 5.92 0.04 6.88
N LEU A 122 5.99 1.37 6.67
CA LEU A 122 6.84 2.25 7.45
C LEU A 122 6.53 2.13 8.94
N PHE A 123 5.29 2.36 9.38
CA PHE A 123 5.02 2.36 10.82
C PHE A 123 4.90 0.95 11.43
N ARG A 124 4.50 -0.06 10.65
CA ARG A 124 4.31 -1.43 11.14
C ARG A 124 5.62 -2.24 11.22
N GLN A 125 6.59 -1.96 10.34
CA GLN A 125 7.81 -2.78 10.21
C GLN A 125 9.09 -2.10 10.74
N SER A 126 9.06 -0.82 11.16
CA SER A 126 10.25 -0.06 11.60
C SER A 126 10.38 0.18 13.11
N ASP A 127 9.44 -0.34 13.90
CA ASP A 127 9.23 0.01 15.32
C ASP A 127 9.05 1.53 15.52
N ILE A 128 7.89 2.02 15.06
CA ILE A 128 7.53 3.44 15.13
C ILE A 128 7.42 3.95 16.58
N VAL A 129 7.05 3.08 17.51
CA VAL A 129 6.90 3.40 18.94
C VAL A 129 8.27 3.74 19.51
N ALA A 130 9.26 2.84 19.35
CA ALA A 130 10.62 3.12 19.79
C ALA A 130 11.19 4.35 19.08
N TYR A 131 10.94 4.50 17.78
CA TYR A 131 11.36 5.71 17.06
C TYR A 131 10.81 6.99 17.70
N ILE A 132 9.52 7.06 18.02
CA ILE A 132 8.89 8.24 18.64
C ILE A 132 9.39 8.48 20.06
N ALA A 133 9.60 7.41 20.84
CA ALA A 133 10.18 7.50 22.18
C ALA A 133 11.60 8.07 22.16
N ASP A 134 12.38 7.69 21.14
CA ASP A 134 13.77 8.13 20.95
C ASP A 134 13.89 9.49 20.24
N GLN A 135 12.83 10.00 19.60
CA GLN A 135 12.79 11.33 18.98
C GLN A 135 12.66 12.44 20.04
N THR A 136 13.61 12.51 20.96
CA THR A 136 13.66 13.49 22.05
C THR A 136 15.12 13.85 22.35
N ARG A 137 15.36 14.91 23.12
CA ARG A 137 16.72 15.24 23.56
C ARG A 137 17.20 14.21 24.57
N LEU A 138 18.52 14.07 24.72
CA LEU A 138 19.09 13.14 25.70
C LEU A 138 18.59 13.41 27.14
N GLU A 139 18.37 14.68 27.51
CA GLU A 139 17.80 15.06 28.81
C GLU A 139 16.33 14.64 29.01
N GLU A 140 15.63 14.30 27.93
CA GLU A 140 14.22 13.92 27.90
C GLU A 140 14.03 12.41 27.66
N LEU A 141 15.13 11.64 27.57
CA LEU A 141 15.08 10.21 27.33
C LEU A 141 14.28 9.52 28.44
N GLY A 142 13.30 8.69 28.05
CA GLY A 142 12.41 8.00 28.99
C GLY A 142 11.29 8.85 29.57
N MET A 143 11.10 10.11 29.13
CA MET A 143 9.95 10.94 29.55
C MET A 143 8.64 10.54 28.86
N ARG A 144 8.71 9.81 27.74
CA ARG A 144 7.53 9.27 27.04
C ARG A 144 7.44 7.78 27.30
N ASP A 145 6.30 7.32 27.81
CA ASP A 145 6.03 5.90 27.99
C ASP A 145 5.73 5.25 26.63
N PRO A 146 6.50 4.23 26.20
CA PRO A 146 6.20 3.46 24.99
C PRO A 146 4.78 2.90 24.96
N VAL A 147 4.18 2.56 26.11
CA VAL A 147 2.81 2.06 26.19
C VAL A 147 1.81 3.14 25.81
N GLU A 148 1.94 4.35 26.35
CA GLU A 148 1.07 5.49 26.00
C GLU A 148 1.22 5.89 24.52
N ILE A 149 2.44 5.77 23.97
CA ILE A 149 2.68 5.99 22.55
C ILE A 149 1.94 4.96 21.71
N LEU A 150 2.07 3.68 22.05
CA LEU A 150 1.38 2.60 21.35
C LEU A 150 -0.14 2.76 21.40
N ASP A 151 -0.72 3.10 22.56
CA ASP A 151 -2.16 3.32 22.71
C ASP A 151 -2.64 4.47 21.82
N THR A 152 -1.90 5.57 21.77
CA THR A 152 -2.24 6.73 20.93
C THR A 152 -2.13 6.39 19.45
N ILE A 153 -1.09 5.66 19.04
CA ILE A 153 -0.90 5.24 17.64
C ILE A 153 -2.00 4.27 17.24
N SER A 154 -2.31 3.27 18.07
CA SER A 154 -3.41 2.32 17.82
C SER A 154 -4.73 3.06 17.61
N ALA A 155 -5.07 4.03 18.48
CA ALA A 155 -6.28 4.82 18.31
C ALA A 155 -6.31 5.65 17.00
N ILE A 156 -5.15 6.15 16.55
CA ILE A 156 -5.04 6.83 15.24
C ILE A 156 -5.29 5.83 14.11
N VAL A 157 -4.66 4.66 14.16
CA VAL A 157 -4.78 3.60 13.16
C VAL A 157 -6.21 3.08 13.09
N ASP A 158 -6.85 2.77 14.21
CA ASP A 158 -8.23 2.26 14.28
C ASP A 158 -9.21 3.22 13.59
N ARG A 159 -9.05 4.52 13.83
CA ARG A 159 -9.87 5.54 13.16
C ARG A 159 -9.65 5.56 11.64
N GLN A 160 -8.40 5.39 11.18
CA GLN A 160 -8.12 5.34 9.74
C GLN A 160 -8.47 4.00 9.12
N PHE A 161 -8.52 2.93 9.90
CA PHE A 161 -9.07 1.63 9.50
C PHE A 161 -10.55 1.75 9.21
N GLU A 162 -11.36 2.34 10.09
CA GLU A 162 -12.78 2.61 9.81
C GLU A 162 -12.99 3.46 8.54
N GLY A 163 -12.07 4.41 8.29
CA GLY A 163 -12.03 5.16 7.03
C GLY A 163 -11.74 4.29 5.82
N ALA A 164 -10.78 3.39 5.92
CA ALA A 164 -10.43 2.43 4.88
C ALA A 164 -11.57 1.46 4.58
N LEU A 165 -12.32 1.00 5.59
CA LEU A 165 -13.50 0.14 5.38
C LEU A 165 -14.54 0.81 4.47
N CYS A 166 -14.79 2.10 4.68
CA CYS A 166 -15.67 2.88 3.82
C CYS A 166 -15.13 2.99 2.38
N LYS A 167 -13.80 3.12 2.24
CA LYS A 167 -13.11 3.16 0.94
C LYS A 167 -13.25 1.82 0.22
N TYR A 168 -13.01 0.70 0.89
CA TYR A 168 -13.18 -0.64 0.34
C TYR A 168 -14.60 -0.93 -0.11
N ALA A 169 -15.60 -0.59 0.71
CA ALA A 169 -17.01 -0.72 0.33
C ALA A 169 -17.33 0.10 -0.93
N SER A 170 -16.80 1.31 -1.04
CA SER A 170 -16.98 2.14 -2.23
C SER A 170 -16.27 1.59 -3.48
N TYR A 171 -15.09 0.98 -3.34
CA TYR A 171 -14.43 0.26 -4.45
C TYR A 171 -15.29 -0.89 -4.96
N LEU A 172 -15.83 -1.72 -4.06
CA LEU A 172 -16.69 -2.84 -4.43
C LEU A 172 -17.99 -2.38 -5.08
N LEU A 173 -18.64 -1.33 -4.57
CA LEU A 173 -19.85 -0.76 -5.17
C LEU A 173 -19.58 -0.13 -6.53
N LYS A 174 -18.44 0.56 -6.70
CA LYS A 174 -18.00 1.09 -7.98
C LYS A 174 -17.77 -0.03 -9.00
N ALA A 175 -17.10 -1.12 -8.61
CA ALA A 175 -16.92 -2.29 -9.46
C ALA A 175 -18.28 -2.88 -9.92
N LYS A 176 -19.26 -2.89 -9.01
CA LYS A 176 -20.65 -3.31 -9.27
C LYS A 176 -21.50 -2.25 -9.99
N LYS A 177 -20.94 -1.09 -10.37
CA LYS A 177 -21.62 0.06 -11.00
C LYS A 177 -22.80 0.59 -10.20
N LYS A 178 -22.74 0.49 -8.86
CA LYS A 178 -23.72 1.01 -7.91
C LYS A 178 -23.32 2.34 -7.28
N MET A 179 -22.12 2.83 -7.60
CA MET A 179 -21.54 4.06 -7.11
C MET A 179 -20.58 4.61 -8.16
N ASP A 180 -20.61 5.92 -8.41
CA ASP A 180 -19.83 6.55 -9.49
C ASP A 180 -18.34 6.70 -9.15
N GLY A 181 -18.02 6.78 -7.86
CA GLY A 181 -16.67 7.06 -7.38
C GLY A 181 -16.35 6.37 -6.06
N VAL A 182 -15.10 6.55 -5.64
CA VAL A 182 -14.55 5.98 -4.40
C VAL A 182 -14.52 7.05 -3.33
N LEU A 183 -14.91 6.71 -2.11
CA LEU A 183 -14.79 7.61 -0.97
C LEU A 183 -13.33 7.69 -0.53
N SER A 184 -12.84 8.89 -0.30
CA SER A 184 -11.49 9.13 0.21
C SER A 184 -11.52 10.03 1.44
N ALA A 185 -10.52 9.88 2.31
CA ALA A 185 -10.33 10.72 3.49
C ALA A 185 -11.61 10.89 4.33
N THR A 186 -12.31 9.79 4.59
CA THR A 186 -13.58 9.78 5.32
C THR A 186 -13.39 10.23 6.77
N HIS A 187 -12.28 9.86 7.40
CA HIS A 187 -12.00 10.10 8.82
C HIS A 187 -10.84 11.09 9.07
N LYS A 188 -10.48 11.91 8.07
CA LYS A 188 -9.37 12.89 8.16
C LYS A 188 -9.60 13.95 9.24
N ASN A 189 -10.86 14.35 9.46
CA ASN A 189 -11.21 15.35 10.46
C ASN A 189 -11.59 14.65 11.77
N LYS A 190 -11.22 15.24 12.91
CA LYS A 190 -11.68 14.83 14.26
C LYS A 190 -13.13 15.29 14.52
N LEU A 191 -14.05 14.89 13.63
CA LEU A 191 -15.48 15.10 13.79
C LEU A 191 -16.04 14.16 14.85
N ALA A 192 -17.10 14.60 15.52
CA ALA A 192 -17.95 13.73 16.33
C ALA A 192 -18.68 12.70 15.44
N ASP A 193 -19.12 11.60 16.04
CA ASP A 193 -19.64 10.44 15.29
C ASP A 193 -20.93 10.76 14.51
N ASP A 194 -21.79 11.62 15.06
CA ASP A 194 -23.02 12.09 14.43
C ASP A 194 -22.71 13.00 13.22
N GLU A 195 -21.80 13.96 13.39
CA GLU A 195 -21.34 14.83 12.29
C GLU A 195 -20.65 14.03 11.18
N LEU A 196 -19.86 13.02 11.56
CA LEU A 196 -19.20 12.12 10.63
C LEU A 196 -20.20 11.28 9.86
N LEU A 197 -21.22 10.73 10.52
CA LEU A 197 -22.29 9.97 9.87
C LEU A 197 -23.04 10.84 8.85
N GLU A 198 -23.43 12.06 9.24
CA GLU A 198 -24.09 12.98 8.31
C GLU A 198 -23.21 13.32 7.10
N LEU A 199 -21.91 13.56 7.33
CA LEU A 199 -20.97 13.82 6.26
C LEU A 199 -20.82 12.62 5.32
N LEU A 200 -20.78 11.41 5.88
CA LEU A 200 -20.64 10.18 5.13
C LEU A 200 -21.88 9.92 4.26
N ILE A 201 -23.09 10.06 4.81
CA ILE A 201 -24.35 9.95 4.04
C ILE A 201 -24.32 10.92 2.86
N LYS A 202 -24.01 12.20 3.10
CA LYS A 202 -23.92 13.22 2.04
C LYS A 202 -22.90 12.86 0.96
N ARG A 203 -21.76 12.27 1.35
CA ARG A 203 -20.72 11.84 0.40
C ARG A 203 -21.17 10.63 -0.42
N VAL A 204 -21.87 9.67 0.18
CA VAL A 204 -22.43 8.50 -0.50
C VAL A 204 -23.48 8.92 -1.53
N GLU A 205 -24.44 9.75 -1.12
CA GLU A 205 -25.49 10.28 -2.01
C GLU A 205 -24.91 11.06 -3.19
N LYS A 206 -23.84 11.84 -2.96
CA LYS A 206 -23.14 12.58 -4.01
C LYS A 206 -22.53 11.67 -5.09
N GLN A 207 -22.26 10.41 -4.78
CA GLN A 207 -21.73 9.41 -5.72
C GLN A 207 -22.84 8.55 -6.36
N ASN A 208 -24.09 9.03 -6.34
CA ASN A 208 -25.26 8.35 -6.90
C ASN A 208 -25.52 6.96 -6.28
N CYS A 209 -25.21 6.80 -5.00
CA CYS A 209 -25.49 5.61 -4.22
C CYS A 209 -26.40 5.98 -3.04
N ASP A 210 -27.39 5.15 -2.72
CA ASP A 210 -28.20 5.35 -1.51
C ASP A 210 -27.50 4.80 -0.27
N TRP A 211 -27.82 5.37 0.89
CA TRP A 211 -27.17 5.02 2.15
C TRP A 211 -27.34 3.55 2.55
N GLU A 212 -28.50 2.95 2.31
CA GLU A 212 -28.76 1.56 2.72
C GLU A 212 -27.97 0.57 1.86
N THR A 213 -27.87 0.82 0.54
CA THR A 213 -26.99 0.05 -0.34
C THR A 213 -25.53 0.15 0.11
N PHE A 214 -25.06 1.35 0.45
CA PHE A 214 -23.70 1.53 0.92
C PHE A 214 -23.44 0.81 2.25
N LYS A 215 -24.32 0.99 3.22
CA LYS A 215 -24.24 0.36 4.53
C LYS A 215 -24.22 -1.16 4.44
N ALA A 216 -25.07 -1.76 3.60
CA ALA A 216 -25.10 -3.20 3.40
C ALA A 216 -23.77 -3.74 2.84
N GLU A 217 -23.10 -3.01 1.95
CA GLU A 217 -21.76 -3.39 1.48
C GLU A 217 -20.69 -3.20 2.57
N LEU A 218 -20.75 -2.10 3.32
CA LEU A 218 -19.84 -1.85 4.44
C LEU A 218 -19.92 -2.96 5.49
N ASP A 219 -21.12 -3.42 5.82
CA ASP A 219 -21.34 -4.53 6.76
C ASP A 219 -20.76 -5.85 6.21
N GLN A 220 -20.81 -6.08 4.90
CA GLN A 220 -20.16 -7.24 4.26
C GLN A 220 -18.63 -7.15 4.34
N VAL A 221 -18.06 -5.99 4.04
CA VAL A 221 -16.62 -5.72 4.16
C VAL A 221 -16.13 -5.98 5.59
N ARG A 222 -16.84 -5.41 6.58
CA ARG A 222 -16.57 -5.62 8.01
C ARG A 222 -16.62 -7.09 8.38
N SER A 223 -17.70 -7.78 8.01
CA SER A 223 -17.88 -9.19 8.33
C SER A 223 -16.76 -10.06 7.76
N HIS A 224 -16.30 -9.78 6.54
CA HIS A 224 -15.20 -10.51 5.92
C HIS A 224 -13.89 -10.35 6.69
N ILE A 225 -13.57 -9.13 7.12
CA ILE A 225 -12.34 -8.87 7.88
C ILE A 225 -12.41 -9.46 9.28
N VAL A 226 -13.56 -9.36 9.96
CA VAL A 226 -13.76 -9.98 11.28
C VAL A 226 -13.54 -11.50 11.19
N LEU A 227 -14.15 -12.17 10.21
CA LEU A 227 -13.95 -13.62 10.00
C LEU A 227 -12.48 -13.97 9.73
N HIS A 228 -11.74 -13.11 9.03
CA HIS A 228 -10.31 -13.31 8.83
C HIS A 228 -9.53 -13.15 10.14
N ILE A 229 -9.79 -12.09 10.92
CA ILE A 229 -9.13 -11.87 12.21
C ILE A 229 -9.40 -13.04 13.16
N GLU A 230 -10.64 -13.52 13.25
CA GLU A 230 -11.03 -14.69 14.05
C GLU A 230 -10.24 -15.96 13.66
N SER A 231 -9.82 -16.06 12.39
CA SER A 231 -9.01 -17.19 11.91
C SER A 231 -7.53 -17.12 12.32
N LEU A 232 -7.03 -15.95 12.72
CA LEU A 232 -5.61 -15.71 13.05
C LEU A 232 -5.29 -15.85 14.54
N GLY A 233 -6.27 -15.79 15.43
CA GLY A 233 -6.05 -15.80 16.90
C GLY A 233 -5.69 -14.43 17.50
N GLU A 234 -5.33 -14.38 18.78
CA GLU A 234 -5.21 -13.16 19.59
C GLU A 234 -4.19 -12.12 19.04
N ASP A 235 -3.10 -12.56 18.40
CA ASP A 235 -2.07 -11.66 17.86
C ASP A 235 -2.38 -11.13 16.45
N GLY A 236 -3.44 -11.65 15.81
CA GLY A 236 -3.77 -11.36 14.41
C GLY A 236 -4.52 -10.05 14.19
N GLU A 237 -5.27 -9.58 15.20
CA GLU A 237 -6.13 -8.41 15.09
C GLU A 237 -5.33 -7.13 14.84
N LEU A 238 -4.43 -6.78 15.76
CA LEU A 238 -3.63 -5.56 15.68
C LEU A 238 -2.85 -5.51 14.35
N THR A 239 -2.20 -6.61 14.00
CA THR A 239 -1.41 -6.73 12.77
C THR A 239 -2.25 -6.52 11.51
N THR A 240 -3.48 -7.04 11.49
CA THR A 240 -4.40 -6.93 10.36
C THR A 240 -4.98 -5.53 10.24
N VAL A 241 -5.44 -4.96 11.35
CA VAL A 241 -5.99 -3.58 11.39
C VAL A 241 -4.95 -2.59 10.90
N TRP A 242 -3.72 -2.69 11.40
CA TRP A 242 -2.62 -1.80 11.00
C TRP A 242 -2.23 -1.94 9.53
N ARG A 243 -2.30 -3.15 8.98
CA ARG A 243 -2.03 -3.42 7.57
C ARG A 243 -3.12 -2.84 6.65
N LEU A 244 -4.37 -2.89 7.08
CA LEU A 244 -5.54 -2.50 6.29
C LEU A 244 -5.99 -1.04 6.48
N ALA A 245 -5.44 -0.31 7.45
CA ALA A 245 -5.75 1.10 7.66
C ALA A 245 -5.24 1.99 6.51
N ASP A 246 -5.88 3.14 6.27
CA ASP A 246 -5.37 4.19 5.36
C ASP A 246 -4.04 4.73 5.92
N GLY A 247 -2.94 4.17 5.41
CA GLY A 247 -1.62 4.30 5.99
C GLY A 247 -1.08 5.72 5.91
N LYS A 248 -1.32 6.41 4.80
CA LYS A 248 -0.90 7.79 4.60
C LYS A 248 -1.57 8.74 5.57
N LEU A 249 -2.90 8.66 5.73
CA LEU A 249 -3.59 9.51 6.72
C LEU A 249 -3.19 9.16 8.15
N ALA A 250 -3.00 7.87 8.44
CA ALA A 250 -2.56 7.43 9.76
C ALA A 250 -1.17 7.98 10.08
N PHE A 251 -0.22 7.82 9.15
CA PHE A 251 1.16 8.27 9.30
C PHE A 251 1.26 9.80 9.40
N ASP A 252 0.54 10.54 8.55
CA ASP A 252 0.46 12.01 8.65
C ASP A 252 -0.10 12.44 10.02
N THR A 253 -1.14 11.77 10.52
CA THR A 253 -1.73 12.08 11.83
C THR A 253 -0.78 11.76 12.99
N MET A 254 -0.04 10.64 12.92
CA MET A 254 1.01 10.31 13.90
C MET A 254 2.11 11.36 13.91
N ARG A 255 2.53 11.80 12.72
CA ARG A 255 3.56 12.83 12.57
C ARG A 255 3.10 14.16 13.17
N ASP A 256 1.84 14.56 12.94
CA ASP A 256 1.28 15.76 13.55
C ASP A 256 1.16 15.63 15.08
N ALA A 257 0.67 14.49 15.58
CA ALA A 257 0.48 14.24 17.01
C ALA A 257 1.81 14.31 17.81
N TYR A 258 2.90 13.82 17.23
CA TYR A 258 4.21 13.79 17.88
C TYR A 258 5.21 14.80 17.33
N SER A 259 4.79 15.70 16.43
CA SER A 259 5.64 16.68 15.76
C SER A 259 6.86 16.06 15.05
N ILE A 260 6.66 14.89 14.42
CA ILE A 260 7.70 14.16 13.71
C ILE A 260 7.93 14.80 12.33
N PRO A 261 9.17 15.20 11.98
CA PRO A 261 9.46 15.81 10.70
C PRO A 261 9.29 14.81 9.54
N PRO A 262 8.93 15.25 8.31
CA PRO A 262 8.83 14.38 7.14
C PRO A 262 10.10 13.57 6.83
N THR A 263 11.25 14.05 7.29
CA THR A 263 12.53 13.35 7.15
C THR A 263 12.61 12.03 7.91
N CYS A 264 11.60 11.66 8.71
CA CYS A 264 11.53 10.38 9.42
C CYS A 264 11.39 9.16 8.49
N GLU A 265 10.83 9.33 7.29
CA GLU A 265 10.61 8.21 6.36
C GLU A 265 11.92 7.46 6.02
N ALA A 266 13.01 8.20 5.80
CA ALA A 266 14.31 7.63 5.43
C ALA A 266 14.94 6.74 6.54
N PRO A 267 15.07 7.18 7.81
CA PRO A 267 15.54 6.30 8.88
C PRO A 267 14.60 5.12 9.15
N LEU A 268 13.28 5.29 9.04
CA LEU A 268 12.33 4.17 9.19
C LEU A 268 12.51 3.13 8.08
N ALA A 269 12.61 3.56 6.82
CA ALA A 269 12.88 2.67 5.69
C ALA A 269 14.20 1.90 5.83
N ARG A 270 15.24 2.54 6.38
CA ARG A 270 16.51 1.87 6.67
C ARG A 270 16.37 0.80 7.76
N LYS A 271 15.63 1.08 8.84
CA LYS A 271 15.35 0.06 9.86
C LYS A 271 14.64 -1.16 9.25
N ILE A 272 13.69 -0.93 8.34
CA ILE A 272 12.94 -2.01 7.67
C ILE A 272 13.86 -2.90 6.83
N ALA A 273 14.88 -2.33 6.18
CA ALA A 273 15.83 -3.11 5.39
C ALA A 273 16.58 -4.17 6.21
N ASP A 274 16.64 -4.00 7.53
CA ASP A 274 17.29 -4.93 8.47
C ASP A 274 16.30 -5.92 9.13
N THR A 275 15.02 -5.93 8.74
CA THR A 275 14.01 -6.84 9.30
C THR A 275 13.67 -8.03 8.39
N GLU A 276 13.01 -9.05 8.96
CA GLU A 276 12.50 -10.20 8.21
C GLU A 276 11.53 -9.80 7.08
N TYR A 277 10.81 -8.68 7.25
CA TYR A 277 9.92 -8.16 6.21
C TYR A 277 10.67 -7.89 4.90
N ALA A 278 11.85 -7.27 4.96
CA ALA A 278 12.65 -6.98 3.76
C ALA A 278 13.09 -8.25 3.02
N GLU A 279 13.39 -9.32 3.75
CA GLU A 279 13.68 -10.63 3.18
C GLU A 279 12.45 -11.23 2.49
N ARG A 280 11.30 -11.26 3.17
CA ARG A 280 10.05 -11.78 2.59
C ARG A 280 9.61 -10.99 1.37
N PHE A 281 9.65 -9.65 1.43
CA PHE A 281 9.33 -8.77 0.31
C PHE A 281 10.17 -9.09 -0.92
N ARG A 282 11.49 -9.26 -0.73
CA ARG A 282 12.40 -9.61 -1.81
C ARG A 282 12.13 -11.00 -2.38
N LEU A 283 11.90 -12.00 -1.52
CA LEU A 283 11.57 -13.36 -1.94
C LEU A 283 10.26 -13.42 -2.73
N ASP A 284 9.22 -12.75 -2.25
CA ASP A 284 7.95 -12.65 -2.97
C ASP A 284 8.13 -11.95 -4.32
N LEU A 285 8.91 -10.87 -4.36
CA LEU A 285 9.17 -10.15 -5.60
C LEU A 285 9.89 -11.05 -6.61
N PHE A 286 10.94 -11.78 -6.23
CA PHE A 286 11.64 -12.71 -7.12
C PHE A 286 10.74 -13.86 -7.58
N ARG A 287 10.00 -14.47 -6.66
CA ARG A 287 9.06 -15.55 -6.97
C ARG A 287 7.99 -15.10 -7.97
N LEU A 288 7.42 -13.92 -7.78
CA LEU A 288 6.35 -13.39 -8.63
C LEU A 288 6.84 -12.85 -9.98
N THR A 289 8.13 -12.51 -10.07
CA THR A 289 8.76 -12.00 -11.29
C THR A 289 9.62 -13.02 -12.03
N ASP A 290 9.66 -14.26 -11.52
CA ASP A 290 10.41 -15.40 -12.08
C ASP A 290 11.91 -15.11 -12.25
N ILE A 291 12.51 -14.41 -11.27
CA ILE A 291 13.95 -14.18 -11.22
C ILE A 291 14.61 -15.35 -10.51
N ASP A 292 15.36 -16.15 -11.27
CA ASP A 292 16.20 -17.22 -10.73
C ASP A 292 17.55 -16.65 -10.28
N ILE A 293 17.70 -16.39 -8.97
CA ILE A 293 18.99 -16.07 -8.37
C ILE A 293 19.54 -17.38 -7.81
N ALA A 294 20.30 -18.11 -8.63
CA ALA A 294 21.12 -19.22 -8.13
C ALA A 294 22.02 -18.68 -7.00
N ALA A 295 21.77 -19.16 -5.77
CA ALA A 295 22.51 -18.81 -4.56
C ALA A 295 23.99 -19.21 -4.62
#